data_AF-D4YXW7-F1
#
_entry.id   AF-D4YXW7-F1
#
_cell.length_a   1.000
_cell.length_b   1.000
_cell.length_c   1.000
_cell.angle_alpha   90.00
_cell.angle_beta   90.00
_cell.angle_gamma   90.00
#
_symmetry.space_group_name_H-M   'P 1'
#
loop_
_entity.id
_entity.type
_entity.pdbx_description
1 polymer ?
#
loop_
_entity_poly.entity_id
_entity_poly.type
_entity_poly.pdbx_seq_one_letter_code
_entity_poly.pdbx_strand_id
1 'polypeptide(L)'
;MRQWFFDLKAANRFTIGIDQTAVDWLSALLRHPSWQRWVFHPLQAQLPNFDWKQAARHAFTEQFWPIFDYISGRRLRDTKARTKDLVARYASQEVFDPAALKASYDLTIQFATFIGRNSGLDFRRSKPDEYRWNGAPPALLALCALILFVSDWQLNTAIGKFAQILTAPDPSDLLLGNVVGLNPFHDYAAWQMVVLAQEIAQQPTGVRVYDAELVRIEAELREAFRAWIQGQG
;
A
#
# COMPACT_ATOMS: atom_id res chain seq x y z
N MET A 1 18.42 -14.91 11.26
CA MET A 1 17.28 -14.08 10.84
C MET A 1 16.66 -13.30 12.00
N ARG A 2 16.29 -13.93 13.13
CA ARG A 2 15.66 -13.20 14.25
C ARG A 2 16.51 -12.03 14.77
N GLN A 3 17.81 -12.25 14.99
CA GLN A 3 18.74 -11.20 15.39
C GLN A 3 18.81 -10.07 14.34
N TRP A 4 19.03 -10.43 13.07
CA TRP A 4 19.01 -9.47 11.96
C TRP A 4 17.75 -8.60 11.93
N PHE A 5 16.56 -9.20 12.12
CA PHE A 5 15.30 -8.46 12.14
C PHE A 5 15.20 -7.54 13.37
N PHE A 6 15.68 -7.99 14.52
CA PHE A 6 15.75 -7.18 15.74
C PHE A 6 16.65 -5.97 15.55
N ASP A 7 17.86 -6.16 15.00
CA ASP A 7 18.83 -5.08 14.76
C ASP A 7 18.28 -4.08 13.74
N LEU A 8 17.67 -4.57 12.64
CA LEU A 8 17.02 -3.72 11.64
C LEU A 8 15.90 -2.89 12.28
N LYS A 9 15.11 -3.51 13.17
CA LYS A 9 14.03 -2.83 13.90
C LYS A 9 14.55 -1.82 14.92
N ALA A 10 15.66 -2.10 15.57
CA ALA A 10 16.29 -1.16 16.48
C ALA A 10 16.81 0.08 15.73
N ALA A 11 17.39 -0.12 14.54
CA ALA A 11 18.00 0.95 13.76
C ALA A 11 16.99 1.82 12.97
N ASN A 12 15.79 1.30 12.64
CA ASN A 12 14.84 1.97 11.75
C ASN A 12 13.48 2.13 12.42
N ARG A 13 13.15 3.35 12.83
CA ARG A 13 11.95 3.63 13.61
C ARG A 13 11.33 4.97 13.27
N PHE A 14 10.03 5.07 13.47
CA PHE A 14 9.30 6.32 13.36
C PHE A 14 8.19 6.38 14.41
N THR A 15 7.75 7.59 14.75
CA THR A 15 6.62 7.80 15.66
C THR A 15 5.32 7.91 14.87
N ILE A 16 4.25 7.24 15.32
CA ILE A 16 2.93 7.42 14.71
C ILE A 16 2.32 8.73 15.24
N GLY A 17 2.32 9.76 14.39
CA GLY A 17 1.72 11.07 14.66
C GLY A 17 0.34 11.29 14.03
N ILE A 18 -0.28 10.26 13.49
CA ILE A 18 -1.59 10.33 12.80
C ILE A 18 -2.68 9.58 13.57
N ASP A 19 -3.94 9.89 13.26
CA ASP A 19 -5.10 9.14 13.70
C ASP A 19 -5.73 8.33 12.55
N GLN A 20 -6.86 7.69 12.84
CA GLN A 20 -7.58 6.87 11.85
C GLN A 20 -8.16 7.69 10.68
N THR A 21 -8.38 9.00 10.85
CA THR A 21 -8.92 9.86 9.78
C THR A 21 -7.90 10.05 8.65
N ALA A 22 -6.60 10.08 8.97
CA ALA A 22 -5.55 10.09 7.95
C ALA A 22 -5.57 8.83 7.08
N VAL A 23 -5.88 7.67 7.68
CA VAL A 23 -6.01 6.39 6.96
C VAL A 23 -7.26 6.39 6.07
N ASP A 24 -8.37 6.93 6.57
CA ASP A 24 -9.60 7.09 5.80
C ASP A 24 -9.39 8.02 4.60
N TRP A 25 -8.68 9.13 4.80
CA TRP A 25 -8.30 10.08 3.76
C TRP A 25 -7.42 9.45 2.67
N LEU A 26 -6.32 8.79 3.05
CA LEU A 26 -5.47 8.07 2.10
C LEU A 26 -6.27 7.03 1.31
N SER A 27 -7.12 6.25 2.00
CA SER A 27 -7.94 5.25 1.34
C SER A 27 -8.92 5.85 0.33
N ALA A 28 -9.45 7.06 0.59
CA ALA A 28 -10.33 7.75 -0.34
C ALA A 28 -9.56 8.25 -1.57
N LEU A 29 -8.37 8.83 -1.37
CA LEU A 29 -7.48 9.26 -2.44
C LEU A 29 -7.10 8.11 -3.38
N LEU A 30 -6.70 6.96 -2.83
CA LEU A 30 -6.32 5.78 -3.62
C LEU A 30 -7.48 5.19 -4.44
N ARG A 31 -8.73 5.40 -4.00
CA ARG A 31 -9.95 4.93 -4.68
C ARG A 31 -10.61 6.01 -5.54
N HIS A 32 -10.04 7.21 -5.59
CA HIS A 32 -10.61 8.31 -6.36
C HIS A 32 -10.66 7.93 -7.85
N PRO A 33 -11.82 8.05 -8.52
CA PRO A 33 -12.01 7.49 -9.86
C PRO A 33 -11.48 8.39 -10.98
N SER A 34 -11.34 9.70 -10.77
CA SER A 34 -11.07 10.68 -11.82
C SER A 34 -9.64 11.20 -11.76
N TRP A 35 -8.72 10.59 -12.48
CA TRP A 35 -7.31 11.04 -12.53
C TRP A 35 -7.05 12.09 -13.60
N GLN A 36 -8.04 12.37 -14.44
CA GLN A 36 -7.96 13.39 -15.48
C GLN A 36 -8.16 14.77 -14.88
N ARG A 37 -7.18 15.63 -15.13
CA ARG A 37 -7.23 17.05 -14.81
C ARG A 37 -8.16 17.75 -15.78
N TRP A 38 -9.22 18.35 -15.26
CA TRP A 38 -10.13 19.18 -16.04
C TRP A 38 -10.47 20.42 -15.22
N VAL A 39 -9.99 21.56 -15.71
CA VAL A 39 -10.30 22.88 -15.16
C VAL A 39 -11.73 23.26 -15.52
N PHE A 40 -12.56 23.45 -14.49
CA PHE A 40 -13.94 23.89 -14.66
C PHE A 40 -14.00 25.31 -15.22
N HIS A 41 -14.92 25.53 -16.16
CA HIS A 41 -15.30 26.86 -16.61
C HIS A 41 -16.84 26.98 -16.53
N PRO A 42 -17.39 28.08 -15.98
CA PRO A 42 -18.84 28.25 -15.81
C PRO A 42 -19.70 27.93 -17.03
N LEU A 43 -19.23 28.30 -18.24
CA LEU A 43 -19.89 27.96 -19.51
C LEU A 43 -20.21 26.47 -19.67
N GLN A 44 -19.37 25.57 -19.15
CA GLN A 44 -19.58 24.12 -19.23
C GLN A 44 -20.89 23.70 -18.56
N ALA A 45 -21.30 24.41 -17.50
CA ALA A 45 -22.53 24.14 -16.76
C ALA A 45 -23.81 24.58 -17.49
N GLN A 46 -23.70 25.25 -18.65
CA GLN A 46 -24.84 25.50 -19.53
C GLN A 46 -25.30 24.25 -20.31
N LEU A 47 -24.46 23.20 -20.36
CA LEU A 47 -24.81 21.97 -21.04
C LEU A 47 -26.07 21.34 -20.41
N PRO A 48 -27.03 20.86 -21.23
CA PRO A 48 -28.15 20.08 -20.73
C PRO A 48 -27.66 18.88 -19.91
N ASN A 49 -28.25 18.65 -18.74
CA ASN A 49 -27.90 17.55 -17.83
C ASN A 49 -26.44 17.54 -17.34
N PHE A 50 -25.81 18.72 -17.20
CA PHE A 50 -24.45 18.82 -16.67
C PHE A 50 -24.29 18.11 -15.31
N ASP A 51 -23.33 17.18 -15.24
CA ASP A 51 -23.05 16.40 -14.03
C ASP A 51 -22.10 17.15 -13.09
N TRP A 52 -22.70 17.87 -12.14
CA TRP A 52 -22.00 18.59 -11.09
C TRP A 52 -21.12 17.70 -10.22
N LYS A 53 -21.50 16.44 -10.00
CA LYS A 53 -20.72 15.50 -9.18
C LYS A 53 -19.46 15.07 -9.92
N GLN A 54 -19.57 14.83 -11.22
CA GLN A 54 -18.40 14.53 -12.05
C GLN A 54 -17.47 15.74 -12.12
N ALA A 55 -18.00 16.95 -12.34
CA ALA A 55 -17.22 18.18 -12.35
C ALA A 55 -16.50 18.41 -11.02
N ALA A 56 -17.17 18.18 -9.89
CA ALA A 56 -16.57 18.28 -8.55
C ALA A 56 -15.42 17.29 -8.36
N ARG A 57 -15.52 16.06 -8.88
CA ARG A 57 -14.42 15.08 -8.85
C ARG A 57 -13.21 15.54 -9.67
N HIS A 58 -13.43 16.11 -10.85
CA HIS A 58 -12.31 16.64 -11.65
C HIS A 58 -11.66 17.87 -11.00
N ALA A 59 -12.46 18.77 -10.42
CA ALA A 59 -11.96 19.91 -9.68
C ALA A 59 -11.20 19.48 -8.41
N PHE A 60 -11.66 18.44 -7.72
CA PHE A 60 -10.92 17.81 -6.63
C PHE A 60 -9.55 17.32 -7.09
N THR A 61 -9.48 16.61 -8.22
CA THR A 61 -8.20 16.15 -8.78
C THR A 61 -7.26 17.28 -9.12
N GLU A 62 -7.77 18.38 -9.66
CA GLU A 62 -6.97 19.56 -9.94
C GLU A 62 -6.43 20.20 -8.65
N GLN A 63 -7.30 20.40 -7.65
CA GLN A 63 -6.94 21.01 -6.37
C GLN A 63 -5.92 20.18 -5.58
N PHE A 64 -6.06 18.86 -5.60
CA PHE A 64 -5.21 17.92 -4.86
C PHE A 64 -4.15 17.24 -5.76
N TRP A 65 -3.89 17.79 -6.95
CA TRP A 65 -2.95 17.20 -7.91
C TRP A 65 -1.57 16.89 -7.31
N PRO A 66 -0.93 17.75 -6.49
CA PRO A 66 0.36 17.43 -5.88
C PRO A 66 0.36 16.13 -5.06
N ILE A 67 -0.76 15.81 -4.39
CA ILE A 67 -0.90 14.54 -3.68
C ILE A 67 -1.06 13.39 -4.68
N PHE A 68 -1.89 13.55 -5.70
CA PHE A 68 -2.09 12.52 -6.72
C PHE A 68 -0.80 12.19 -7.46
N ASP A 69 0.01 13.20 -7.76
CA ASP A 69 1.34 13.04 -8.34
C ASP A 69 2.29 12.31 -7.37
N TYR A 70 2.27 12.69 -6.08
CA TYR A 70 3.10 12.06 -5.05
C TYR A 70 2.78 10.57 -4.81
N ILE A 71 1.49 10.21 -4.83
CA ILE A 71 1.06 8.81 -4.70
C ILE A 71 1.13 8.07 -6.03
N SER A 72 1.30 8.77 -7.16
CA SER A 72 1.43 8.13 -8.46
C SER A 72 2.64 7.18 -8.46
N GLY A 73 2.46 5.97 -8.99
CA GLY A 73 3.49 4.92 -8.92
C GLY A 73 3.62 4.19 -7.58
N ARG A 74 3.09 4.72 -6.47
CA ARG A 74 3.01 4.02 -5.18
C ARG A 74 1.81 3.09 -5.15
N ARG A 75 1.98 1.87 -5.67
CA ARG A 75 0.94 0.84 -5.62
C ARG A 75 0.95 0.15 -4.26
N LEU A 76 -0.04 0.46 -3.43
CA LEU A 76 -0.27 -0.19 -2.15
C LEU A 76 -1.42 -1.19 -2.24
N ARG A 77 -1.29 -2.28 -1.49
CA ARG A 77 -2.40 -3.19 -1.26
C ARG A 77 -3.40 -2.52 -0.31
N ASP A 78 -4.68 -2.62 -0.63
CA ASP A 78 -5.73 -2.17 0.26
C ASP A 78 -5.74 -3.01 1.54
N THR A 79 -5.27 -2.40 2.62
CA THR A 79 -5.17 -2.99 3.95
C THR A 79 -5.81 -2.08 4.99
N LYS A 80 -6.74 -1.22 4.56
CA LYS A 80 -7.35 -0.14 5.35
C LYS A 80 -7.72 -0.55 6.78
N ALA A 81 -8.46 -1.64 6.95
CA ALA A 81 -8.91 -2.10 8.26
C ALA A 81 -7.75 -2.44 9.20
N ARG A 82 -6.74 -3.15 8.69
CA ARG A 82 -5.54 -3.48 9.46
C ARG A 82 -4.71 -2.24 9.77
N THR A 83 -4.56 -1.34 8.82
CA THR A 83 -3.87 -0.05 8.99
C THR A 83 -4.51 0.78 10.10
N LYS A 84 -5.86 0.84 10.16
CA LYS A 84 -6.58 1.55 11.24
C LYS A 84 -6.32 0.94 12.62
N ASP A 85 -6.33 -0.40 12.72
CA ASP A 85 -5.99 -1.09 13.97
C ASP A 85 -4.54 -0.82 14.41
N LEU A 86 -3.58 -0.80 13.47
CA LEU A 86 -2.19 -0.45 13.79
C LEU A 86 -2.05 1.00 14.29
N VAL A 87 -2.67 1.95 13.60
CA VAL A 87 -2.64 3.38 14.01
C VAL A 87 -3.28 3.56 15.39
N ALA A 88 -4.42 2.91 15.65
CA ALA A 88 -5.09 2.99 16.95
C ALA A 88 -4.26 2.38 18.08
N ARG A 89 -3.66 1.21 17.83
CA ARG A 89 -2.89 0.45 18.83
C ARG A 89 -1.58 1.12 19.22
N TYR A 90 -0.92 1.74 18.25
CA TYR A 90 0.42 2.30 18.42
C TYR A 90 0.43 3.83 18.35
N ALA A 91 -0.70 4.49 18.61
CA ALA A 91 -0.81 5.95 18.60
C ALA A 91 0.26 6.60 19.50
N SER A 92 0.99 7.57 18.95
CA SER A 92 2.10 8.28 19.62
C SER A 92 3.25 7.40 20.11
N GLN A 93 3.31 6.14 19.65
CA GLN A 93 4.41 5.23 19.98
C GLN A 93 5.42 5.19 18.84
N GLU A 94 6.65 4.88 19.23
CA GLU A 94 7.72 4.57 18.28
C GLU A 94 7.57 3.13 17.78
N VAL A 95 7.50 2.98 16.46
CA VAL A 95 7.30 1.72 15.76
C VAL A 95 8.35 1.51 14.68
N PHE A 96 8.39 0.31 14.13
CA PHE A 96 9.33 -0.05 13.08
C PHE A 96 8.98 0.62 11.75
N ASP A 97 9.98 1.22 11.07
CA ASP A 97 9.81 1.71 9.71
C ASP A 97 9.93 0.57 8.68
N PRO A 98 8.84 0.20 7.96
CA PRO A 98 8.89 -0.86 6.96
C PRO A 98 9.78 -0.55 5.75
N ALA A 99 10.16 0.71 5.49
CA ALA A 99 11.00 1.06 4.34
C ALA A 99 12.32 0.26 4.33
N ALA A 100 12.87 -0.02 5.50
CA ALA A 100 14.08 -0.82 5.68
C ALA A 100 13.94 -2.28 5.21
N LEU A 101 12.71 -2.83 5.16
CA LEU A 101 12.44 -4.18 4.65
C LEU A 101 12.19 -4.22 3.15
N LYS A 102 12.06 -3.08 2.47
CA LYS A 102 11.57 -3.04 1.09
C LYS A 102 12.37 -3.91 0.13
N ALA A 103 13.69 -3.78 0.14
CA ALA A 103 14.56 -4.56 -0.75
C ALA A 103 14.41 -6.07 -0.50
N SER A 104 14.45 -6.47 0.77
CA SER A 104 14.25 -7.86 1.21
C SER A 104 12.86 -8.39 0.85
N TYR A 105 11.81 -7.59 1.02
CA TYR A 105 10.44 -7.95 0.70
C TYR A 105 10.24 -8.15 -0.81
N ASP A 106 10.74 -7.21 -1.63
CA ASP A 106 10.63 -7.27 -3.09
C ASP A 106 11.33 -8.52 -3.64
N LEU A 107 12.54 -8.83 -3.14
CA LEU A 107 13.26 -10.07 -3.48
C LEU A 107 12.49 -11.32 -3.04
N THR A 108 11.88 -11.29 -1.86
CA THR A 108 11.08 -12.42 -1.36
C THR A 108 9.85 -12.66 -2.21
N ILE A 109 9.15 -11.62 -2.66
CA ILE A 109 8.04 -11.73 -3.59
C ILE A 109 8.51 -12.27 -4.93
N GLN A 110 9.63 -11.78 -5.47
CA GLN A 110 10.21 -12.29 -6.71
C GLN A 110 10.50 -13.79 -6.61
N PHE A 111 11.10 -14.22 -5.51
CA PHE A 111 11.43 -15.63 -5.29
C PHE A 111 10.17 -16.49 -5.07
N ALA A 112 9.20 -16.00 -4.31
CA ALA A 112 7.92 -16.68 -4.12
C ALA A 112 7.15 -16.86 -5.45
N THR A 113 7.15 -15.84 -6.30
CA THR A 113 6.56 -15.94 -7.65
C THR A 113 7.31 -16.95 -8.51
N PHE A 114 8.64 -16.97 -8.45
CA PHE A 114 9.43 -17.99 -9.15
C PHE A 114 9.06 -19.41 -8.68
N ILE A 115 9.01 -19.65 -7.37
CA ILE A 115 8.63 -20.96 -6.81
C ILE A 115 7.21 -21.33 -7.23
N GLY A 116 6.23 -20.43 -7.08
CA GLY A 116 4.85 -20.70 -7.43
C GLY A 116 4.65 -21.04 -8.91
N ARG A 117 5.48 -20.51 -9.81
CA ARG A 117 5.41 -20.82 -11.25
C ARG A 117 6.10 -22.13 -11.64
N ASN A 118 7.18 -22.50 -10.95
CA ASN A 118 8.11 -23.52 -11.45
C ASN A 118 8.18 -24.79 -10.59
N SER A 119 7.69 -24.77 -9.35
CA SER A 119 7.87 -25.91 -8.43
C SER A 119 6.81 -27.00 -8.55
N GLY A 120 5.69 -26.75 -9.23
CA GLY A 120 4.53 -27.66 -9.23
C GLY A 120 3.80 -27.75 -7.89
N LEU A 121 4.21 -26.99 -6.87
CA LEU A 121 3.54 -26.92 -5.57
C LEU A 121 2.32 -25.99 -5.64
N ASP A 122 1.17 -26.47 -5.15
CA ASP A 122 -0.04 -25.66 -5.02
C ASP A 122 -0.16 -25.10 -3.60
N PHE A 123 -0.09 -23.76 -3.49
CA PHE A 123 -0.24 -23.03 -2.23
C PHE A 123 -1.65 -22.46 -2.00
N ARG A 124 -2.65 -22.84 -2.83
CA ARG A 124 -4.11 -22.69 -2.65
C ARG A 124 -4.68 -21.28 -2.41
N ARG A 125 -3.86 -20.22 -2.40
CA ARG A 125 -4.29 -18.87 -1.94
C ARG A 125 -4.33 -17.78 -3.01
N SER A 126 -3.50 -17.89 -4.05
CA SER A 126 -3.41 -16.90 -5.13
C SER A 126 -2.57 -17.44 -6.28
N LYS A 127 -2.78 -16.89 -7.49
CA LYS A 127 -1.91 -17.20 -8.64
C LYS A 127 -0.53 -16.56 -8.43
N PRO A 128 0.57 -17.21 -8.84
CA PRO A 128 1.93 -16.66 -8.68
C PRO A 128 2.11 -15.25 -9.26
N ASP A 129 1.42 -14.96 -10.37
CA ASP A 129 1.45 -13.66 -11.07
C ASP A 129 0.82 -12.52 -10.24
N GLU A 130 -0.03 -12.89 -9.29
CA GLU A 130 -0.75 -11.94 -8.45
C GLU A 130 -0.09 -11.73 -7.09
N TYR A 131 0.96 -12.48 -6.73
CA TYR A 131 1.60 -12.39 -5.41
C TYR A 131 2.08 -10.99 -5.05
N ARG A 132 2.54 -10.22 -6.05
CA ARG A 132 2.91 -8.81 -5.86
C ARG A 132 1.74 -7.94 -5.37
N TRP A 133 0.52 -8.27 -5.78
CA TRP A 133 -0.69 -7.47 -5.52
C TRP A 133 -1.50 -8.01 -4.35
N ASN A 134 -1.74 -9.32 -4.36
CA ASN A 134 -2.60 -10.03 -3.40
C ASN A 134 -1.81 -10.59 -2.21
N GLY A 135 -0.49 -10.48 -2.25
CA GLY A 135 0.43 -11.13 -1.32
C GLY A 135 0.63 -12.60 -1.65
N ALA A 136 1.85 -13.09 -1.43
CA ALA A 136 2.11 -14.52 -1.43
C ALA A 136 1.53 -15.18 -0.17
N PRO A 137 1.22 -16.50 -0.22
CA PRO A 137 0.86 -17.27 0.95
C PRO A 137 1.87 -17.08 2.10
N PRO A 138 1.44 -16.83 3.36
CA PRO A 138 2.36 -16.50 4.45
C PRO A 138 3.45 -17.54 4.71
N ALA A 139 3.14 -18.83 4.59
CA ALA A 139 4.11 -19.92 4.75
C ALA A 139 5.16 -19.91 3.64
N LEU A 140 4.73 -19.72 2.38
CA LEU A 140 5.64 -19.57 1.25
C LEU A 140 6.54 -18.34 1.43
N LEU A 141 5.96 -17.22 1.84
CA LEU A 141 6.72 -15.99 2.06
C LEU A 141 7.77 -16.16 3.17
N ALA A 142 7.41 -16.82 4.27
CA ALA A 142 8.34 -17.12 5.37
C ALA A 142 9.47 -18.05 4.92
N LEU A 143 9.16 -19.10 4.15
CA LEU A 143 10.14 -20.01 3.58
C LEU A 143 11.11 -19.28 2.63
N CYS A 144 10.56 -18.49 1.70
CA CYS A 144 11.35 -17.72 0.73
C CYS A 144 12.29 -16.74 1.45
N ALA A 145 11.77 -16.02 2.45
CA ALA A 145 12.57 -15.10 3.25
C ALA A 145 13.71 -15.83 3.96
N LEU A 146 13.45 -17.01 4.51
CA LEU A 146 14.46 -17.81 5.22
C LEU A 146 15.57 -18.28 4.29
N ILE A 147 15.20 -18.84 3.14
CA ILE A 147 16.16 -19.32 2.15
C ILE A 147 16.98 -18.14 1.60
N LEU A 148 16.35 -17.00 1.30
CA LEU A 148 17.06 -15.78 0.89
C LEU A 148 18.03 -15.31 1.96
N PHE A 149 17.58 -15.25 3.22
CA PHE A 149 18.42 -14.81 4.33
C PHE A 149 19.66 -15.69 4.50
N VAL A 150 19.53 -17.02 4.47
CA VAL A 150 20.71 -17.93 4.56
C VAL A 150 21.52 -17.99 3.26
N SER A 151 21.08 -17.27 2.23
CA SER A 151 21.77 -17.14 0.95
C SER A 151 22.29 -15.72 0.73
N ASP A 152 22.45 -14.94 1.81
CA ASP A 152 22.90 -13.55 1.78
C ASP A 152 22.08 -12.67 0.83
N TRP A 153 20.77 -12.93 0.76
CA TRP A 153 19.81 -12.28 -0.13
C TRP A 153 20.13 -12.42 -1.63
N GLN A 154 20.95 -13.40 -2.02
CA GLN A 154 21.27 -13.70 -3.42
C GLN A 154 20.24 -14.65 -4.02
N LEU A 155 19.47 -14.14 -4.99
CA LEU A 155 18.33 -14.86 -5.58
C LEU A 155 18.72 -16.20 -6.22
N ASN A 156 19.78 -16.23 -7.03
CA ASN A 156 20.21 -17.47 -7.71
C ASN A 156 20.72 -18.53 -6.73
N THR A 157 21.43 -18.10 -5.68
CA THR A 157 21.86 -18.99 -4.59
C THR A 157 20.65 -19.57 -3.86
N ALA A 158 19.65 -18.74 -3.56
CA ALA A 158 18.40 -19.17 -2.93
C ALA A 158 17.62 -20.17 -3.78
N ILE A 159 17.53 -19.93 -5.11
CA ILE A 159 16.94 -20.89 -6.05
C ILE A 159 17.66 -22.23 -6.00
N GLY A 160 19.01 -22.23 -6.02
CA GLY A 160 19.81 -23.44 -5.90
C GLY A 160 19.53 -24.22 -4.60
N LYS A 161 19.46 -23.52 -3.46
CA LYS A 161 19.11 -24.15 -2.17
C LYS A 161 17.70 -24.72 -2.15
N PHE A 162 16.73 -24.01 -2.75
CA PHE A 162 15.37 -24.51 -2.84
C PHE A 162 15.25 -25.75 -3.74
N ALA A 163 15.97 -25.78 -4.86
CA ALA A 163 16.05 -26.97 -5.70
C ALA A 163 16.60 -28.18 -4.92
N GLN A 164 17.66 -27.97 -4.13
CA GLN A 164 18.20 -29.02 -3.25
C GLN A 164 17.17 -29.53 -2.25
N ILE A 165 16.39 -28.63 -1.63
CA ILE A 165 15.31 -28.99 -0.69
C ILE A 165 14.24 -29.84 -1.38
N LEU A 166 13.83 -29.49 -2.60
CA LEU A 166 12.82 -30.27 -3.35
C LEU A 166 13.30 -31.67 -3.73
N THR A 167 14.61 -31.84 -3.92
CA THR A 167 15.22 -33.14 -4.26
C THR A 167 15.71 -33.92 -3.04
N ALA A 168 15.59 -33.35 -1.84
CA ALA A 168 16.04 -34.01 -0.62
C ALA A 168 15.16 -35.24 -0.33
N PRO A 169 15.75 -36.33 0.18
CA PRO A 169 14.96 -37.48 0.62
C PRO A 169 14.05 -37.08 1.78
N ASP A 170 12.99 -37.87 1.99
CA ASP A 170 12.08 -37.66 3.11
C ASP A 170 12.86 -37.64 4.44
N PRO A 171 12.55 -36.70 5.35
CA PRO A 171 13.23 -36.61 6.62
C PRO A 171 13.01 -37.90 7.43
N SER A 172 14.10 -38.45 7.98
CA SER A 172 14.06 -39.63 8.84
C SER A 172 13.39 -39.38 10.19
N ASP A 173 13.26 -38.11 10.59
CA ASP A 173 12.57 -37.68 11.80
C ASP A 173 11.80 -36.37 11.52
N LEU A 174 10.47 -36.46 11.59
CA LEU A 174 9.55 -35.35 11.33
C LEU A 174 9.51 -34.34 12.50
N LEU A 175 10.06 -34.69 13.68
CA LEU A 175 10.07 -33.83 14.86
C LEU A 175 11.29 -32.89 14.92
N LEU A 176 12.32 -33.13 14.09
CA LEU A 176 13.49 -32.24 13.97
C LEU A 176 13.15 -30.89 13.30
N GLY A 177 11.97 -30.78 12.70
CA GLY A 177 11.57 -29.69 11.81
C GLY A 177 10.71 -28.57 12.43
N ASN A 178 10.74 -28.35 13.74
CA ASN A 178 10.00 -27.24 14.38
C ASN A 178 10.67 -25.86 14.17
N VAL A 179 11.04 -25.53 12.93
CA VAL A 179 11.48 -24.18 12.58
C VAL A 179 10.26 -23.37 12.17
N VAL A 180 9.55 -22.84 13.18
CA VAL A 180 8.56 -21.78 12.95
C VAL A 180 9.32 -20.51 12.54
N GLY A 181 9.51 -20.37 11.24
CA GLY A 181 9.99 -19.14 10.62
C GLY A 181 8.94 -18.06 10.83
N LEU A 182 9.23 -17.10 11.69
CA LEU A 182 8.45 -15.87 11.77
C LEU A 182 8.57 -15.18 10.41
N ASN A 183 7.44 -14.94 9.75
CA ASN A 183 7.41 -14.14 8.54
C ASN A 183 7.86 -12.71 8.89
N PRO A 184 9.03 -12.24 8.44
CA PRO A 184 9.53 -10.90 8.80
C PRO A 184 8.71 -9.78 8.15
N PHE A 185 7.83 -10.12 7.20
CA PHE A 185 7.00 -9.18 6.46
C PHE A 185 5.54 -9.20 6.92
N HIS A 186 5.28 -9.68 8.16
CA HIS A 186 3.95 -9.60 8.74
C HIS A 186 3.46 -8.16 8.76
N ASP A 187 2.23 -7.93 8.29
CA ASP A 187 1.62 -6.61 8.12
C ASP A 187 2.43 -5.60 7.29
N TYR A 188 3.42 -6.03 6.50
CA TYR A 188 4.29 -5.13 5.76
C TYR A 188 3.50 -4.11 4.92
N ALA A 189 2.48 -4.56 4.17
CA ALA A 189 1.63 -3.68 3.37
C ALA A 189 0.81 -2.68 4.22
N ALA A 190 0.34 -3.10 5.40
CA ALA A 190 -0.40 -2.21 6.30
C ALA A 190 0.54 -1.15 6.90
N TRP A 191 1.77 -1.53 7.28
CA TRP A 191 2.79 -0.59 7.72
C TRP A 191 3.17 0.40 6.63
N GLN A 192 3.32 -0.03 5.37
CA GLN A 192 3.54 0.92 4.26
C GLN A 192 2.40 1.93 4.11
N MET A 193 1.16 1.49 4.34
CA MET A 193 0.00 2.37 4.32
C MET A 193 -0.01 3.35 5.51
N VAL A 194 0.48 2.95 6.70
CA VAL A 194 0.68 3.87 7.84
C VAL A 194 1.67 4.97 7.49
N VAL A 195 2.83 4.59 6.94
CA VAL A 195 3.88 5.54 6.53
C VAL A 195 3.33 6.52 5.50
N LEU A 196 2.70 6.02 4.43
CA LEU A 196 2.14 6.89 3.41
C LEU A 196 1.04 7.81 3.96
N ALA A 197 0.17 7.32 4.85
CA ALA A 197 -0.87 8.16 5.43
C ALA A 197 -0.28 9.30 6.27
N GLN A 198 0.86 9.05 6.94
CA GLN A 198 1.59 10.08 7.68
C GLN A 198 2.28 11.09 6.75
N GLU A 199 2.91 10.63 5.67
CA GLU A 199 3.49 11.52 4.64
C GLU A 199 2.41 12.41 4.00
N ILE A 200 1.22 11.86 3.73
CA ILE A 200 0.08 12.61 3.18
C ILE A 200 -0.48 13.60 4.21
N ALA A 201 -0.56 13.21 5.48
CA ALA A 201 -1.03 14.10 6.55
C ALA A 201 -0.13 15.33 6.74
N GLN A 202 1.15 15.23 6.38
CA GLN A 202 2.12 16.32 6.43
C GLN A 202 2.10 17.24 5.19
N GLN A 203 1.33 16.90 4.15
CA GLN A 203 1.19 17.76 2.98
C GLN A 203 0.44 19.06 3.33
N PRO A 204 0.66 20.19 2.61
CA PRO A 204 0.00 21.47 2.91
C PRO A 204 -1.53 21.43 2.91
N THR A 205 -2.09 20.54 2.10
CA THR A 205 -3.53 20.29 2.01
C THR A 205 -4.08 19.51 3.21
N GLY A 206 -3.21 18.84 3.98
CA GLY A 206 -3.52 18.13 5.21
C GLY A 206 -4.52 16.98 5.06
N VAL A 207 -4.96 16.46 6.21
CA VAL A 207 -6.05 15.47 6.27
C VAL A 207 -7.39 16.18 6.06
N ARG A 208 -8.27 15.57 5.27
CA ARG A 208 -9.62 16.04 4.96
C ARG A 208 -10.63 14.91 5.02
N VAL A 209 -11.91 15.28 5.17
CA VAL A 209 -13.03 14.34 5.03
C VAL A 209 -13.47 14.36 3.56
N TYR A 210 -13.21 13.28 2.84
CA TYR A 210 -13.38 13.22 1.39
C TYR A 210 -14.77 13.63 0.90
N ASP A 211 -15.83 13.08 1.49
CA ASP A 211 -17.20 13.38 1.05
C ASP A 211 -17.58 14.85 1.34
N ALA A 212 -17.13 15.40 2.47
CA ALA A 212 -17.36 16.81 2.80
C ALA A 212 -16.63 17.73 1.82
N GLU A 213 -15.43 17.35 1.39
CA GLU A 213 -14.64 18.12 0.43
C GLU A 213 -15.27 18.11 -0.98
N LEU A 214 -15.80 16.97 -1.42
CA LEU A 214 -16.55 16.92 -2.69
C LEU A 214 -17.80 17.80 -2.65
N VAL A 215 -18.53 17.80 -1.54
CA VAL A 215 -19.71 18.67 -1.36
C VAL A 215 -19.31 20.16 -1.37
N ARG A 216 -18.22 20.51 -0.68
CA ARG A 216 -17.68 21.88 -0.67
C ARG A 216 -17.32 22.34 -2.08
N ILE A 217 -16.56 21.53 -2.83
CA ILE A 217 -16.15 21.83 -4.20
C ILE A 217 -17.39 21.96 -5.11
N GLU A 218 -18.34 21.03 -5.03
CA GLU A 218 -19.57 21.13 -5.84
C GLU A 218 -20.31 22.45 -5.58
N ALA A 219 -20.42 22.87 -4.31
CA ALA A 219 -21.05 24.15 -3.95
C ALA A 219 -20.30 25.35 -4.54
N GLU A 220 -18.97 25.34 -4.52
CA GLU A 220 -18.13 26.40 -5.10
C GLU A 220 -18.29 26.49 -6.63
N LEU A 221 -18.34 25.35 -7.32
CA LEU A 221 -18.57 25.34 -8.77
C LEU A 221 -19.95 25.90 -9.12
N ARG A 222 -20.98 25.55 -8.35
CA ARG A 222 -22.35 26.05 -8.53
C ARG A 222 -22.43 27.56 -8.29
N GLU A 223 -21.73 28.06 -7.28
CA GLU A 223 -21.71 29.48 -6.97
C GLU A 223 -20.94 30.28 -8.05
N ALA A 224 -19.80 29.76 -8.51
CA ALA A 224 -19.07 30.35 -9.64
C ALA A 224 -19.93 30.45 -10.90
N PHE A 225 -20.78 29.45 -11.17
CA PHE A 225 -21.72 29.50 -12.27
C PHE A 225 -22.81 30.56 -12.09
N ARG A 226 -23.39 30.68 -10.89
CA ARG A 226 -24.41 31.72 -10.59
C ARG A 226 -23.84 33.13 -10.77
N ALA A 227 -22.66 33.38 -10.20
CA ALA A 227 -21.98 34.67 -10.33
C ALA A 227 -21.66 35.00 -11.79
N TRP A 228 -21.23 34.01 -12.57
CA TRP A 228 -20.97 34.17 -13.99
C TRP A 228 -22.23 34.52 -14.79
N ILE A 229 -23.37 33.87 -14.52
CA ILE A 229 -24.64 34.23 -15.17
C ILE A 229 -25.03 35.68 -14.82
N GLN A 230 -24.90 36.08 -13.55
CA GLN A 230 -25.26 37.43 -13.11
C GLN A 230 -24.36 38.52 -13.71
N GLY A 231 -23.08 38.20 -13.96
CA GLY A 231 -22.13 39.12 -14.60
C GLY A 231 -22.23 39.18 -16.13
N GLN A 232 -23.08 38.36 -16.75
CA GLN A 232 -23.35 38.40 -18.20
C GLN A 232 -24.62 39.19 -18.57
N GLY A 233 -25.43 39.59 -17.58
CA GLY A 233 -26.56 40.50 -17.76
C GLY A 233 -26.16 41.95 -17.61
#